data_AF-A0A7X7K4N9-F1
#
_entry.id   AF-A0A7X7K4N9-F1
#
_cell.length_a   1.000
_cell.length_b   1.000
_cell.length_c   1.000
_cell.angle_alpha   90.00
_cell.angle_beta   90.00
_cell.angle_gamma   90.00
#
_symmetry.space_group_name_H-M   'P 1'
#
loop_
_entity.id
_entity.type
_entity.pdbx_description
1 polymer ?
#
loop_
_entity_poly.entity_id
_entity_poly.type
_entity_poly.pdbx_seq_one_letter_code
_entity_poly.pdbx_strand_id
1 'polypeptide(L)'
;MQVVRVPLAGGRFVTPVSWAFAPEWLTVPEASTLSGYDLATIHWMIQDGAVDAKIDDKGAYLVEKASLREFREALLEVVHWRD
;
A
#
# COMPACT_ATOMS: atom_id res chain seq x y z
N MET A 1 -5.34 21.44 7.67
CA MET A 1 -5.33 20.05 7.17
C MET A 1 -4.51 20.02 5.88
N GLN A 2 -3.25 19.60 5.96
CA GLN A 2 -2.30 19.69 4.85
C GLN A 2 -2.31 18.37 4.07
N VAL A 3 -2.63 18.41 2.78
CA VAL A 3 -2.68 17.23 1.90
C VAL A 3 -1.27 16.94 1.41
N VAL A 4 -0.64 15.89 1.93
CA VAL A 4 0.66 15.40 1.44
C VAL A 4 0.43 14.74 0.08
N ARG A 5 1.08 15.26 -0.96
CA ARG A 5 1.01 14.75 -2.34
C ARG A 5 2.24 13.90 -2.63
N VAL A 6 2.06 12.59 -2.80
CA VAL A 6 3.13 11.70 -3.28
C VAL A 6 2.96 11.52 -4.79
N PRO A 7 3.92 11.95 -5.62
CA PRO A 7 3.84 11.77 -7.07
C PRO A 7 4.15 10.31 -7.45
N LEU A 8 3.28 9.70 -8.25
CA LEU A 8 3.56 8.43 -8.94
C LEU A 8 3.98 8.71 -10.38
N ALA A 9 4.74 7.78 -10.96
CA ALA A 9 5.07 7.78 -12.40
C ALA A 9 3.76 7.75 -13.22
N GLY A 10 3.34 8.90 -13.75
CA GLY A 10 2.08 9.06 -14.49
C GLY A 10 1.16 10.20 -14.01
N GLY A 11 1.54 10.99 -13.01
CA GLY A 11 0.83 12.23 -12.64
C GLY A 11 -0.48 12.02 -11.86
N ARG A 12 -0.78 10.80 -11.40
CA ARG A 12 -1.89 10.54 -10.46
C ARG A 12 -1.41 10.77 -9.03
N PHE A 13 -2.10 11.68 -8.33
CA PHE A 13 -1.89 11.91 -6.90
C PHE A 13 -2.75 10.92 -6.10
N VAL A 14 -2.14 10.16 -5.21
CA VAL A 14 -2.88 9.39 -4.20
C VAL A 14 -3.29 10.34 -3.08
N THR A 15 -4.59 10.38 -2.79
CA THR A 15 -5.16 11.19 -1.72
C THR A 15 -5.75 10.28 -0.64
N PRO A 16 -6.04 10.79 0.57
CA PRO A 16 -6.79 10.02 1.57
C PRO A 16 -8.12 9.47 1.02
N VAL A 17 -8.75 10.20 0.10
CA VAL A 17 -9.97 9.78 -0.60
C VAL A 17 -9.72 8.56 -1.50
N SER A 18 -8.55 8.47 -2.13
CA SER A 18 -8.15 7.31 -2.95
C SER A 18 -8.15 6.02 -2.11
N TRP A 19 -7.72 6.09 -0.85
CA TRP A 19 -7.74 4.94 0.07
C TRP A 19 -9.16 4.58 0.52
N ALA A 20 -10.03 5.58 0.73
CA ALA A 20 -11.41 5.36 1.14
C ALA A 20 -12.19 4.55 0.09
N PHE A 21 -11.96 4.82 -1.20
CA PHE A 21 -12.70 4.17 -2.30
C PHE A 21 -11.99 2.96 -2.94
N ALA A 22 -10.74 2.68 -2.55
CA ALA A 22 -10.05 1.49 -3.03
C ALA A 22 -10.73 0.20 -2.54
N PRO A 23 -10.69 -0.90 -3.32
CA PRO A 23 -11.16 -2.22 -2.87
C PRO A 23 -10.52 -2.65 -1.55
N GLU A 24 -11.18 -3.55 -0.83
CA GLU A 24 -10.61 -4.17 0.38
C GLU A 24 -9.40 -5.03 0.04
N TRP A 25 -9.47 -5.76 -1.07
CA TRP A 25 -8.42 -6.62 -1.58
C TRP A 25 -7.86 -6.05 -2.87
N LEU A 26 -6.58 -5.69 -2.87
CA LEU A 26 -5.89 -5.03 -3.97
C LEU A 26 -5.02 -6.01 -4.72
N THR A 27 -5.01 -5.93 -6.04
CA THR A 27 -3.95 -6.58 -6.82
C THR A 27 -2.59 -5.97 -6.48
N VAL A 28 -1.50 -6.71 -6.73
CA VAL A 28 -0.13 -6.19 -6.51
C VAL A 28 0.12 -4.84 -7.22
N PRO A 29 -0.30 -4.62 -8.48
CA PRO A 29 -0.17 -3.30 -9.12
C PRO A 29 -1.01 -2.19 -8.46
N GLU A 30 -2.21 -2.50 -7.98
CA GLU A 30 -3.06 -1.54 -7.27
C GLU A 30 -2.45 -1.19 -5.90
N ALA A 31 -1.93 -2.17 -5.17
CA ALA A 31 -1.22 -1.96 -3.90
C ALA A 31 0.02 -1.07 -4.10
N SER A 32 0.81 -1.33 -5.14
CA SER A 32 1.97 -0.49 -5.51
C SER A 32 1.54 0.94 -5.81
N THR A 33 0.50 1.11 -6.63
CA THR A 33 -0.04 2.43 -6.97
C THR A 33 -0.55 3.14 -5.73
N LEU A 34 -1.33 2.48 -4.88
CA LEU A 34 -1.99 3.12 -3.74
C LEU A 34 -1.02 3.48 -2.62
N SER A 35 -0.02 2.63 -2.37
CA SER A 35 0.99 2.84 -1.32
C SER A 35 2.15 3.73 -1.74
N GLY A 36 2.48 3.75 -3.03
CA GLY A 36 3.70 4.35 -3.55
C GLY A 36 4.95 3.48 -3.45
N TYR A 37 4.83 2.24 -2.94
CA TYR A 37 5.92 1.25 -3.00
C TYR A 37 6.01 0.63 -4.39
N ASP A 38 7.20 0.23 -4.83
CA ASP A 38 7.36 -0.50 -6.09
C ASP A 38 6.87 -1.96 -5.98
N LEU A 39 6.71 -2.62 -7.13
CA LEU A 39 6.19 -4.00 -7.17
C LEU A 39 7.09 -4.98 -6.42
N ALA A 40 8.42 -4.78 -6.44
CA ALA A 40 9.37 -5.65 -5.76
C ALA A 40 9.19 -5.57 -4.24
N THR A 41 8.98 -4.37 -3.71
CA THR A 41 8.69 -4.13 -2.30
C THR A 41 7.35 -4.74 -1.90
N ILE A 42 6.30 -4.60 -2.72
CA ILE A 42 5.01 -5.25 -2.44
C ILE A 42 5.16 -6.78 -2.41
N HIS A 43 5.89 -7.37 -3.36
CA HIS A 43 6.15 -8.81 -3.34
C HIS A 43 6.95 -9.26 -2.12
N TRP A 44 7.94 -8.48 -1.72
CA TRP A 44 8.69 -8.75 -0.49
C TRP A 44 7.78 -8.71 0.74
N MET A 45 6.91 -7.70 0.87
CA MET A 45 5.97 -7.61 2.01
C MET A 45 5.06 -8.85 2.10
N ILE A 46 4.58 -9.35 0.94
CA ILE A 46 3.77 -10.58 0.89
C ILE A 46 4.59 -11.79 1.35
N GLN A 47 5.84 -11.92 0.90
CA GLN A 47 6.72 -13.04 1.23
C GLN A 47 7.16 -13.03 2.69
N ASP A 48 7.40 -11.85 3.26
CA ASP A 48 7.81 -11.66 4.65
C ASP A 48 6.65 -11.81 5.64
N GLY A 49 5.40 -11.75 5.16
CA GLY A 49 4.20 -11.73 6.00
C GLY A 49 3.96 -10.37 6.66
N ALA A 50 4.56 -9.31 6.13
CA ALA A 50 4.43 -7.95 6.62
C ALA A 50 3.06 -7.33 6.34
N VAL A 51 2.31 -7.91 5.39
CA VAL A 51 0.92 -7.55 5.08
C VAL A 51 0.10 -8.81 4.90
N ASP A 52 -1.19 -8.70 5.21
CA ASP A 52 -2.15 -9.77 4.94
C ASP A 52 -2.37 -9.93 3.44
N ALA A 53 -2.24 -11.17 2.98
CA ALA A 53 -2.38 -11.52 1.56
C ALA A 53 -3.14 -12.82 1.38
N LYS A 54 -3.87 -12.92 0.27
CA LYS A 54 -4.54 -14.14 -0.18
C LYS A 54 -4.31 -14.37 -1.66
N ILE A 55 -4.64 -15.57 -2.12
CA ILE A 55 -4.62 -15.94 -3.53
C ILE A 55 -6.07 -15.95 -4.03
N ASP A 56 -6.32 -15.33 -5.18
CA ASP A 56 -7.64 -15.38 -5.83
C ASP A 56 -7.86 -16.69 -6.60
N ASP A 57 -9.05 -16.87 -7.16
CA ASP A 57 -9.41 -18.09 -7.92
C ASP A 57 -8.53 -18.32 -9.17
N LYS A 58 -7.75 -17.33 -9.58
CA LYS A 58 -6.84 -17.38 -10.74
C LYS A 58 -5.39 -17.59 -10.34
N GLY A 59 -5.09 -17.74 -9.05
CA GLY A 59 -3.73 -17.91 -8.56
C GLY A 59 -2.95 -16.61 -8.37
N ALA A 60 -3.60 -15.44 -8.46
CA ALA A 60 -2.96 -14.15 -8.28
C ALA A 60 -3.01 -13.69 -6.81
N TYR A 61 -1.92 -13.07 -6.35
CA TYR A 61 -1.88 -12.46 -5.01
C TYR A 61 -2.75 -11.20 -4.94
N LEU A 62 -3.53 -11.13 -3.87
CA LEU A 62 -4.25 -9.95 -3.43
C LEU A 62 -3.75 -9.53 -2.05
N VAL A 63 -3.53 -8.24 -1.85
CA VAL A 63 -3.08 -7.62 -0.60
C VAL A 63 -4.27 -6.95 0.08
N GLU A 64 -4.42 -7.15 1.38
CA GLU A 64 -5.44 -6.46 2.14
C GLU A 64 -5.08 -4.97 2.32
N LYS A 65 -6.01 -4.08 1.97
CA LYS A 65 -5.83 -2.63 2.03
C LYS A 65 -5.59 -2.13 3.46
N ALA A 66 -6.28 -2.70 4.45
CA ALA A 66 -6.17 -2.27 5.84
C ALA A 66 -4.77 -2.58 6.39
N SER A 67 -4.36 -3.84 6.29
CA SER A 67 -3.00 -4.28 6.63
C SER A 67 -1.89 -3.45 5.96
N LEU A 68 -2.01 -3.16 4.66
CA LEU A 68 -1.05 -2.30 3.94
C LEU A 68 -1.00 -0.86 4.47
N ARG A 69 -2.15 -0.32 4.90
CA ARG A 69 -2.23 1.02 5.49
C ARG A 69 -1.58 1.04 6.88
N GLU A 70 -1.86 0.05 7.70
CA GLU A 70 -1.30 -0.08 9.06
C GLU A 70 0.22 -0.21 9.00
N PHE A 71 0.76 -1.05 8.10
CA PHE A 71 2.20 -1.16 7.88
C PHE A 71 2.84 0.19 7.55
N ARG A 72 2.20 0.98 6.67
CA ARG A 72 2.68 2.32 6.29
C ARG A 72 2.64 3.30 7.46
N GLU A 73 1.59 3.28 8.26
CA GLU A 73 1.44 4.15 9.44
C GLU A 73 2.49 3.78 10.51
N ALA A 74 2.72 2.49 10.76
CA ALA A 74 3.77 2.01 11.67
C ALA A 74 5.18 2.43 11.23
N LEU A 75 5.50 2.35 9.92
CA LEU A 75 6.79 2.85 9.41
C LEU A 75 6.93 4.36 9.56
N LEU A 76 5.86 5.12 9.38
CA LEU A 76 5.89 6.57 9.61
C LEU A 76 6.19 6.88 11.08
N GLU A 77 5.61 6.16 12.03
CA GLU A 77 5.92 6.33 13.45
C GLU A 77 7.41 6.09 13.77
N VAL A 78 8.01 5.03 13.21
CA VAL A 78 9.45 4.74 13.38
C VAL A 78 10.32 5.85 12.80
N VAL A 79 9.96 6.39 11.63
CA VAL A 79 10.70 7.49 11.00
C VAL A 79 10.66 8.77 11.83
N HIS A 80 9.54 9.05 12.51
CA HIS A 80 9.38 10.26 13.33
C HIS A 80 9.81 10.09 14.80
N TRP A 81 10.20 8.89 15.23
CA TRP A 81 10.69 8.65 16.61
C TRP A 81 12.06 9.29 16.89
N ARG A 82 12.77 9.76 15.86
CA ARG A 82 14.14 10.27 15.97
C ARG A 82 14.24 11.81 16.00
N ASP A 83 13.11 12.50 16.16
CA ASP A 83 13.01 13.95 16.41
C ASP A 83 12.62 14.25 17.88
#